data_AF-A0A6B1HS60-F1
#
_entry.id   AF-A0A6B1HS60-F1
#
_cell.length_a   1.000
_cell.length_b   1.000
_cell.length_c   1.000
_cell.angle_alpha   90.00
_cell.angle_beta   90.00
_cell.angle_gamma   90.00
#
_symmetry.space_group_name_H-M   'P 1'
#
loop_
_entity.id
_entity.type
_entity.pdbx_description
1 polymer ?
#
loop_
_entity_poly.entity_id
_entity_poly.type
_entity_poly.pdbx_seq_one_letter_code
_entity_poly.pdbx_strand_id
1 'polypeptide(L)'
;MQTNREPEPPLAFAVTTSARPSPRELASAHCLAGETGYRYVPRTHRSLSGMAADERLTGLIVVERGNFSLWVAGRCLRYHPNMAKLRLLALEQGKHDILVNALQLKLGDRVLDCTCGLGADAIVAACKVGATGRVRTLEASPLLALLVERGMA
;
A
#
# COMPACT_ATOMS: atom_id res chain seq x y z
N MET A 1 -14.76 25.24 11.90
CA MET A 1 -15.93 24.40 11.57
C MET A 1 -15.45 22.97 11.45
N GLN A 2 -15.62 22.17 12.50
CA GLN A 2 -15.37 20.72 12.43
C GLN A 2 -16.57 20.11 11.71
N THR A 3 -16.39 19.71 10.46
CA THR A 3 -17.36 18.84 9.78
C THR A 3 -17.23 17.48 10.43
N ASN A 4 -18.16 17.11 11.32
CA ASN A 4 -18.42 15.73 11.66
C ASN A 4 -18.80 15.02 10.35
N ARG A 5 -17.80 14.50 9.63
CA ARG A 5 -18.07 13.51 8.58
C ARG A 5 -18.61 12.29 9.33
N GLU A 6 -19.82 11.88 8.97
CA GLU A 6 -20.28 10.55 9.33
C GLU A 6 -19.21 9.54 8.91
N PRO A 7 -18.92 8.52 9.72
CA PRO A 7 -17.93 7.51 9.36
C PRO A 7 -18.36 6.91 8.02
N GLU A 8 -17.50 7.03 7.00
CA GLU A 8 -17.75 6.39 5.71
C GLU A 8 -18.04 4.90 5.96
N PRO A 9 -19.06 4.33 5.30
CA PRO A 9 -19.39 2.93 5.50
C PRO A 9 -18.12 2.10 5.26
N PRO A 10 -17.84 1.09 6.11
CA PRO A 10 -16.63 0.31 5.98
C PRO A 10 -16.60 -0.29 4.56
N LEU A 11 -15.51 -0.01 3.84
CA LEU A 11 -15.36 -0.48 2.47
C LEU A 11 -15.46 -2.01 2.45
N ALA A 12 -16.40 -2.54 1.69
CA ALA A 12 -16.62 -3.98 1.61
C ALA A 12 -15.56 -4.60 0.69
N PHE A 13 -14.63 -5.36 1.26
CA PHE A 13 -13.59 -6.08 0.52
C PHE A 13 -13.73 -7.59 0.68
N ALA A 14 -13.18 -8.33 -0.29
CA ALA A 14 -12.93 -9.76 -0.17
C ALA A 14 -11.55 -10.08 -0.75
N VAL A 15 -10.94 -11.16 -0.26
CA VAL A 15 -9.70 -11.71 -0.81
C VAL A 15 -10.03 -12.65 -1.96
N THR A 16 -9.33 -12.53 -3.07
CA THR A 16 -9.40 -13.43 -4.22
C THR A 16 -8.00 -13.65 -4.77
N THR A 17 -7.87 -14.55 -5.72
CA THR A 17 -6.64 -14.77 -6.51
C THR A 17 -6.79 -14.33 -7.96
N SER A 18 -5.72 -14.51 -8.74
CA SER A 18 -5.76 -14.60 -10.20
C SER A 18 -6.69 -15.72 -10.71
N ALA A 19 -7.02 -15.71 -12.01
CA ALA A 19 -7.96 -16.65 -12.62
C ALA A 19 -7.50 -18.12 -12.62
N ARG A 20 -6.18 -18.35 -12.54
CA ARG A 20 -5.56 -19.67 -12.48
C ARG A 20 -4.48 -19.64 -11.40
N PRO A 21 -4.86 -19.69 -10.12
CA PRO A 21 -3.90 -19.57 -9.04
C PRO A 21 -3.09 -20.86 -8.89
N SER A 22 -1.82 -20.70 -8.54
CA SER A 22 -0.99 -21.77 -8.03
C SER A 22 -1.43 -22.18 -6.60
N PRO A 23 -1.08 -23.39 -6.12
CA PRO A 23 -1.32 -23.79 -4.73
C PRO A 23 -0.74 -22.80 -3.71
N ARG A 24 0.42 -22.19 -4.03
CA ARG A 24 1.05 -21.17 -3.19
C ARG A 24 0.23 -19.88 -3.10
N GLU A 25 -0.35 -19.44 -4.22
CA GLU A 25 -1.22 -18.25 -4.24
C GLU A 25 -2.53 -18.50 -3.48
N LEU A 26 -3.10 -19.70 -3.57
CA LEU A 26 -4.27 -20.09 -2.77
C LEU A 26 -3.95 -20.07 -1.27
N ALA A 27 -2.85 -20.69 -0.86
CA ALA A 27 -2.42 -20.67 0.54
C ALA A 27 -2.17 -19.24 1.06
N SER A 28 -1.52 -18.40 0.25
CA SER A 28 -1.29 -16.99 0.57
C SER A 28 -2.59 -16.19 0.66
N ALA A 29 -3.58 -16.46 -0.19
CA ALA A 29 -4.90 -15.85 -0.12
C ALA A 29 -5.66 -16.23 1.16
N HIS A 30 -5.61 -17.49 1.58
CA HIS A 30 -6.21 -17.91 2.86
C HIS A 30 -5.50 -17.29 4.07
N CYS A 31 -4.17 -17.21 4.05
CA CYS A 31 -3.40 -16.54 5.10
C CYS A 31 -3.78 -15.06 5.20
N LEU A 32 -3.79 -14.35 4.06
CA LEU A 32 -4.19 -12.94 3.99
C LEU A 32 -5.65 -12.71 4.41
N ALA A 33 -6.56 -13.62 4.10
CA ALA A 33 -7.94 -13.58 4.58
C ALA A 33 -8.01 -13.69 6.11
N GLY A 34 -7.21 -14.60 6.70
CA GLY A 34 -7.11 -14.74 8.17
C GLY A 34 -6.51 -13.50 8.84
N GLU A 35 -5.46 -12.91 8.28
CA GLU A 35 -4.79 -11.72 8.82
C GLU A 35 -5.67 -10.47 8.75
N THR A 36 -6.40 -10.28 7.64
CA THR A 36 -7.19 -9.06 7.41
C THR A 36 -8.63 -9.17 7.90
N GLY A 37 -9.12 -10.37 8.19
CA GLY A 37 -10.53 -10.64 8.52
C GLY A 37 -11.48 -10.60 7.32
N TYR A 38 -11.00 -10.33 6.10
CA TYR A 38 -11.82 -10.39 4.89
C TYR A 38 -11.99 -11.82 4.40
N ARG A 39 -13.21 -12.20 4.01
CA ARG A 39 -13.46 -13.54 3.47
C ARG A 39 -12.72 -13.78 2.15
N TYR A 40 -12.29 -15.03 1.94
CA TYR A 40 -11.81 -15.49 0.65
C TYR A 40 -12.98 -15.82 -0.28
N VAL A 41 -12.91 -15.37 -1.54
CA VAL A 41 -13.88 -15.68 -2.60
C VAL A 41 -13.12 -16.24 -3.81
N PRO A 42 -13.42 -17.48 -4.24
CA PRO A 42 -12.80 -18.07 -5.42
C PRO A 42 -13.05 -17.27 -6.70
N ARG A 43 -12.00 -17.12 -7.52
CA ARG A 43 -12.05 -16.34 -8.77
C ARG A 43 -12.94 -16.95 -9.86
N THR A 44 -12.89 -18.28 -10.01
CA THR A 44 -13.74 -19.10 -10.92
C THR A 44 -13.97 -18.47 -12.32
N HIS A 45 -12.90 -17.99 -12.97
CA HIS A 45 -12.95 -17.33 -14.28
C HIS A 45 -13.81 -16.05 -14.39
N ARG A 46 -14.37 -15.54 -13.29
CA ARG A 46 -15.11 -14.27 -13.26
C ARG A 46 -14.15 -13.09 -13.45
N SER A 47 -14.65 -11.97 -13.99
CA SER A 47 -13.90 -10.70 -14.04
C SER A 47 -13.86 -10.05 -12.64
N LEU A 48 -12.94 -9.11 -12.37
CA LEU A 48 -12.87 -8.43 -11.04
C LEU A 48 -14.12 -7.59 -10.83
N SER A 49 -14.55 -6.89 -11.89
CA SER A 49 -15.81 -6.15 -11.91
C SER A 49 -17.02 -7.03 -11.66
N GLY A 50 -17.10 -8.19 -12.32
CA GLY A 50 -18.21 -9.13 -12.13
C GLY A 50 -18.28 -9.65 -10.70
N MET A 51 -17.14 -10.08 -10.14
CA MET A 51 -17.08 -10.52 -8.75
C MET A 51 -17.50 -9.43 -7.77
N ALA A 52 -17.02 -8.20 -7.96
CA ALA A 52 -17.38 -7.11 -7.06
C ALA A 52 -18.88 -6.78 -7.14
N ALA A 53 -19.49 -6.85 -8.33
CA ALA A 53 -20.92 -6.65 -8.50
C ALA A 53 -21.75 -7.77 -7.86
N ASP A 54 -21.43 -9.03 -8.16
CA ASP A 54 -22.14 -10.21 -7.64
C ASP A 54 -22.10 -10.27 -6.11
N GLU A 55 -20.95 -9.95 -5.54
CA GLU A 55 -20.69 -10.04 -4.10
C GLU A 55 -20.98 -8.71 -3.36
N ARG A 56 -21.45 -7.66 -4.08
CA ARG A 56 -21.72 -6.31 -3.57
C ARG A 56 -20.54 -5.69 -2.81
N LEU A 57 -19.33 -5.85 -3.36
CA LEU A 57 -18.07 -5.39 -2.79
C LEU A 57 -17.68 -4.02 -3.36
N THR A 58 -17.07 -3.19 -2.52
CA THR A 58 -16.40 -1.96 -2.93
C THR A 58 -15.08 -2.25 -3.66
N GLY A 59 -14.40 -3.34 -3.29
CA GLY A 59 -13.14 -3.72 -3.89
C GLY A 59 -12.72 -5.16 -3.58
N LEU A 60 -11.59 -5.55 -4.14
CA LEU A 60 -11.02 -6.89 -4.01
C LEU A 60 -9.53 -6.79 -3.64
N ILE A 61 -9.10 -7.66 -2.74
CA ILE A 61 -7.69 -7.91 -2.45
C ILE A 61 -7.27 -9.09 -3.32
N VAL A 62 -6.45 -8.84 -4.34
CA VAL A 62 -6.11 -9.82 -5.37
C VAL A 62 -4.71 -10.35 -5.12
N VAL A 63 -4.61 -11.60 -4.68
CA VAL A 63 -3.32 -12.29 -4.49
C VAL A 63 -2.79 -12.80 -5.83
N GLU A 64 -1.56 -12.42 -6.14
CA GLU A 64 -0.85 -12.79 -7.36
C GLU A 64 0.66 -12.74 -7.14
N ARG A 65 1.40 -13.70 -7.71
CA ARG A 65 2.87 -13.64 -7.84
C ARG A 65 3.63 -13.30 -6.53
N GLY A 66 3.20 -13.87 -5.41
CA GLY A 66 3.87 -13.72 -4.12
C GLY A 66 3.60 -12.41 -3.38
N ASN A 67 2.72 -11.55 -3.91
CA ASN A 67 2.21 -10.37 -3.22
C ASN A 67 0.69 -10.23 -3.47
N PHE A 68 0.13 -9.06 -3.20
CA PHE A 68 -1.25 -8.75 -3.52
C PHE A 68 -1.40 -7.35 -4.10
N SER A 69 -2.55 -7.12 -4.73
CA SER A 69 -2.97 -5.81 -5.23
C SER A 69 -4.38 -5.48 -4.74
N LEU A 70 -4.69 -4.19 -4.67
CA LEU A 70 -6.04 -3.72 -4.34
C LEU A 70 -6.75 -3.35 -5.64
N TRP A 71 -7.86 -4.00 -5.94
CA TRP A 71 -8.72 -3.64 -7.05
C TRP A 71 -9.95 -2.89 -6.56
N VAL A 72 -10.20 -1.70 -7.11
CA VAL A 72 -11.33 -0.84 -6.75
C VAL A 72 -11.83 -0.13 -8.01
N ALA A 73 -13.12 -0.24 -8.31
CA ALA A 73 -13.77 0.48 -9.43
C ALA A 73 -12.99 0.41 -10.76
N GLY A 74 -12.52 -0.79 -11.14
CA GLY A 74 -11.78 -1.01 -12.39
C GLY A 74 -10.29 -0.68 -12.34
N ARG A 75 -9.79 -0.12 -11.24
CA ARG A 75 -8.38 0.24 -11.06
C ARG A 75 -7.68 -0.76 -10.16
N CYS A 76 -6.43 -1.06 -10.47
CA CYS A 76 -5.58 -1.94 -9.67
C CYS A 76 -4.44 -1.11 -9.08
N LEU A 77 -4.32 -1.13 -7.75
CA LEU A 77 -3.23 -0.53 -7.01
C LEU A 77 -2.28 -1.64 -6.55
N ARG A 78 -1.03 -1.54 -7.00
CA ARG A 78 0.08 -2.40 -6.57
C ARG A 78 1.08 -1.52 -5.84
N TYR A 79 1.83 -2.11 -4.93
CA TYR A 79 2.94 -1.38 -4.34
C TYR A 79 3.98 -1.04 -5.43
N HIS A 80 4.34 0.24 -5.48
CA HIS A 80 5.47 0.76 -6.23
C HIS A 80 5.97 1.99 -5.48
N PRO A 81 7.28 2.16 -5.24
CA PRO A 81 7.82 3.27 -4.46
C PRO A 81 7.78 4.62 -5.21
N ASN A 82 6.95 4.73 -6.25
CA ASN A 82 6.84 5.87 -7.16
C ASN A 82 8.21 6.44 -7.56
N MET A 83 8.38 7.75 -7.38
CA MET A 83 9.58 8.48 -7.76
C MET A 83 10.71 8.36 -6.73
N ALA A 84 10.55 7.61 -5.63
CA ALA A 84 11.55 7.55 -4.56
C ALA A 84 12.94 7.19 -5.10
N LYS A 85 13.04 6.14 -5.92
CA LYS A 85 14.32 5.73 -6.52
C LYS A 85 14.97 6.85 -7.35
N LEU A 86 14.19 7.54 -8.18
CA LEU A 86 14.71 8.64 -9.01
C LEU A 86 15.13 9.85 -8.16
N ARG A 87 14.41 10.12 -7.06
CA ARG A 87 14.76 11.17 -6.09
C ARG A 87 16.03 10.83 -5.32
N LEU A 88 16.21 9.57 -4.92
CA LEU A 88 17.45 9.10 -4.28
C LEU A 88 18.65 9.22 -5.22
N LEU A 89 18.53 8.75 -6.47
CA LEU A 89 19.59 8.91 -7.48
C LEU A 89 19.94 10.39 -7.72
N ALA A 90 18.95 11.28 -7.68
CA ALA A 90 19.19 12.71 -7.80
C ALA A 90 19.99 13.25 -6.59
N LEU A 91 19.63 12.84 -5.37
CA LEU A 91 20.36 13.21 -4.14
C LEU A 91 21.81 12.69 -4.15
N GLU A 92 22.05 11.47 -4.62
CA GLU A 92 23.40 10.90 -4.79
C GLU A 92 24.25 11.71 -5.80
N GLN A 93 23.61 12.30 -6.81
CA GLN A 93 24.25 13.20 -7.77
C GLN A 93 24.41 14.64 -7.25
N GLY A 94 24.13 14.89 -5.98
CA GLY A 94 24.20 16.23 -5.37
C GLY A 94 23.08 17.16 -5.80
N LYS A 95 22.02 16.66 -6.46
CA LYS A 95 20.84 17.46 -6.81
C LYS A 95 19.93 17.65 -5.60
N HIS A 96 19.07 18.64 -5.72
CA HIS A 96 18.10 18.98 -4.68
C HIS A 96 16.86 18.09 -4.70
N ASP A 97 16.34 17.79 -3.52
CA ASP A 97 15.01 17.20 -3.32
C ASP A 97 14.12 18.18 -2.56
N ILE A 98 12.89 18.36 -3.04
CA ILE A 98 11.96 19.37 -2.49
C ILE A 98 11.64 19.09 -1.03
N LEU A 99 11.36 17.83 -0.67
CA LEU A 99 11.01 17.44 0.70
C LEU A 99 12.21 17.65 1.63
N VAL A 100 13.39 17.14 1.22
CA VAL A 100 14.62 17.25 2.02
C VAL A 100 14.96 18.71 2.30
N ASN A 101 14.85 19.57 1.29
CA ASN A 101 15.14 21.00 1.43
C ASN A 101 14.10 21.70 2.31
N ALA A 102 12.81 21.44 2.08
CA ALA A 102 11.72 22.09 2.82
C ALA A 102 11.78 21.76 4.32
N LEU A 103 12.10 20.52 4.65
CA LEU A 103 12.23 20.05 6.04
C LEU A 103 13.64 20.25 6.61
N GLN A 104 14.60 20.71 5.80
CA GLN A 104 16.01 20.84 6.16
C GLN A 104 16.60 19.56 6.80
N LEU A 105 16.20 18.39 6.29
CA LEU A 105 16.55 17.11 6.90
C LEU A 105 18.06 16.88 6.95
N LYS A 106 18.53 16.43 8.11
CA LYS A 106 19.92 16.10 8.43
C LYS A 106 20.03 14.67 8.94
N LEU A 107 21.27 14.17 8.88
CA LEU A 107 21.63 12.87 9.47
C LEU A 107 21.26 12.88 10.96
N GLY A 108 20.57 11.84 11.43
CA GLY A 108 20.12 11.71 12.82
C GLY A 108 18.72 12.26 13.11
N ASP A 109 18.07 12.95 12.17
CA ASP A 109 16.73 13.48 12.40
C ASP A 109 15.68 12.39 12.58
N ARG A 110 14.59 12.77 13.27
CA ARG A 110 13.41 11.93 13.48
C ARG A 110 12.22 12.52 12.74
N VAL A 111 11.62 11.74 11.84
CA VAL A 111 10.51 12.16 10.98
C VAL A 111 9.27 11.34 11.28
N LEU A 112 8.12 12.01 11.35
CA LEU A 112 6.79 11.39 11.35
C LEU A 112 6.07 11.78 10.07
N ASP A 113 5.88 10.82 9.16
CA ASP A 113 5.05 10.99 7.97
C ASP A 113 3.63 10.52 8.30
N CYS A 114 2.70 11.45 8.45
CA CYS A 114 1.31 11.14 8.80
C CYS A 114 0.46 10.69 7.60
N THR A 115 1.04 10.64 6.40
CA THR A 115 0.35 10.40 5.12
C THR A 115 1.18 9.47 4.25
N CYS A 116 1.53 8.29 4.79
CA CYS A 116 2.48 7.38 4.15
C CYS A 116 2.14 7.13 2.67
N GLY A 117 0.87 6.88 2.36
CA GLY A 117 0.43 6.61 0.99
C GLY A 117 1.10 5.35 0.45
N LEU A 118 2.04 5.52 -0.50
CA LEU A 118 2.91 4.43 -1.00
C LEU A 118 4.36 4.51 -0.50
N GLY A 119 4.62 5.42 0.43
CA GLY A 119 5.87 5.54 1.17
C GLY A 119 7.03 6.18 0.42
N ALA A 120 6.77 6.86 -0.70
CA ALA A 120 7.83 7.47 -1.50
C ALA A 120 8.61 8.55 -0.72
N ASP A 121 7.91 9.42 0.00
CA ASP A 121 8.52 10.45 0.85
C ASP A 121 9.23 9.84 2.06
N ALA A 122 8.62 8.82 2.68
CA ALA A 122 9.23 8.08 3.79
C ALA A 122 10.56 7.43 3.41
N ILE A 123 10.67 6.83 2.22
CA ILE A 123 11.92 6.25 1.71
C ILE A 123 12.99 7.32 1.51
N VAL A 124 12.63 8.47 0.92
CA VAL A 124 13.56 9.59 0.71
C VAL A 124 14.04 10.16 2.05
N ALA A 125 13.12 10.37 2.99
CA ALA A 125 13.45 10.82 4.34
C ALA A 125 14.36 9.81 5.05
N ALA A 126 14.07 8.51 4.98
CA ALA A 126 14.84 7.46 5.64
C ALA A 126 16.28 7.40 5.13
N CYS A 127 16.48 7.54 3.81
CA CYS A 127 17.81 7.64 3.24
C CYS A 127 18.54 8.91 3.71
N LYS A 128 17.84 10.05 3.80
CA LYS A 128 18.45 11.33 4.19
C LYS A 128 18.84 11.39 5.67
N VAL A 129 18.01 10.87 6.57
CA VAL A 129 18.29 10.86 8.02
C VAL A 129 19.27 9.77 8.42
N GLY A 130 19.48 8.77 7.56
CA GLY A 130 20.46 7.71 7.72
C GLY A 130 20.24 6.81 8.93
N ALA A 131 21.21 5.93 9.20
CA ALA A 131 21.09 4.88 10.22
C ALA A 131 20.97 5.40 11.67
N THR A 132 21.41 6.63 11.93
CA THR A 132 21.28 7.27 13.25
C THR A 132 19.93 7.99 13.43
N GLY A 133 19.21 8.22 12.33
CA GLY A 133 17.89 8.83 12.34
C GLY A 133 16.76 7.80 12.46
N ARG A 134 15.52 8.28 12.36
CA ARG A 134 14.34 7.41 12.35
C ARG A 134 13.20 8.04 11.58
N VAL A 135 12.57 7.28 10.69
CA VAL A 135 11.30 7.65 10.06
C VAL A 135 10.22 6.72 10.59
N ARG A 136 9.11 7.29 11.04
CA ARG A 136 7.88 6.54 11.31
C ARG A 136 6.78 7.07 10.40
N THR A 137 5.98 6.16 9.87
CA THR A 137 4.89 6.50 8.96
C THR A 137 3.55 6.10 9.58
N LEU A 138 2.49 6.84 9.25
CA LEU A 138 1.12 6.52 9.58
C LEU A 138 0.31 6.50 8.27
N GLU A 139 -0.61 5.56 8.18
CA GLU A 139 -1.56 5.46 7.09
C GLU A 139 -2.93 5.13 7.68
N ALA A 140 -3.93 5.92 7.32
CA ALA A 140 -5.27 5.78 7.87
C ALA A 140 -5.99 4.57 7.28
N SER A 141 -5.68 4.20 6.03
CA SER A 141 -6.24 3.01 5.39
C SER A 141 -5.47 1.75 5.78
N PRO A 142 -6.10 0.79 6.51
CA PRO A 142 -5.43 -0.45 6.90
C PRO A 142 -4.94 -1.27 5.70
N LEU A 143 -5.66 -1.23 4.59
CA LEU A 143 -5.28 -1.94 3.37
C LEU A 143 -4.09 -1.30 2.66
N LEU A 144 -4.00 0.04 2.64
CA LEU A 144 -2.80 0.71 2.11
C LEU A 144 -1.61 0.50 3.03
N ALA A 145 -1.79 0.58 4.35
CA ALA A 145 -0.74 0.29 5.32
C ALA A 145 -0.15 -1.11 5.09
N LEU A 146 -1.02 -2.13 4.97
CA LEU A 146 -0.61 -3.50 4.69
C LEU A 146 0.09 -3.65 3.32
N LEU A 147 -0.43 -2.97 2.28
CA LEU A 147 0.16 -3.02 0.94
C LEU A 147 1.58 -2.45 0.93
N VAL A 148 1.79 -1.35 1.64
CA VAL A 148 3.11 -0.71 1.76
C VAL A 148 4.04 -1.52 2.64
N GLU A 149 3.58 -2.00 3.79
CA GLU A 149 4.36 -2.84 4.70
C GLU A 149 4.94 -4.06 3.98
N ARG A 150 4.11 -4.80 3.23
CA ARG A 150 4.57 -5.96 2.45
C ARG A 150 5.36 -5.58 1.20
N GLY A 151 5.19 -4.37 0.70
CA GLY A 151 5.90 -3.87 -0.48
C GLY A 151 7.32 -3.39 -0.17
N MET A 152 7.53 -2.87 1.04
CA MET A 152 8.82 -2.36 1.51
C MET A 152 9.75 -3.43 2.09
N ALA A 153 9.21 -4.59 2.48
CA ALA A 153 9.96 -5.72 3.03
C ALA A 153 10.87 -6.39 1.99
#